data_AF-A0AAD2YA72-F1
#
_entry.id   AF-A0AAD2YA72-F1
#
_cell.length_a   1.000
_cell.length_b   1.000
_cell.length_c   1.000
_cell.angle_alpha   90.00
_cell.angle_beta   90.00
_cell.angle_gamma   90.00
#
_symmetry.space_group_name_H-M   'P 1'
#
loop_
_entity.id
_entity.type
_entity.pdbx_description
1 polymer ?
#
loop_
_entity_poly.entity_id
_entity_poly.type
_entity_poly.pdbx_seq_one_letter_code
_entity_poly.pdbx_strand_id
1 'polypeptide(L)' 'MSWRPSKHLLLSTRMPIYEVAQSVGFSNKTYFYDKYRTYFGHSPKDERK' A
#
# COMPACT_ATOMS: atom_id res chain seq x y z
N MET A 1 11.35 7.21 -0.66
CA MET A 1 10.11 6.41 -0.62
C MET A 1 8.99 7.21 -1.28
N SER A 2 8.39 6.74 -2.37
CA SER A 2 7.29 7.44 -3.04
C SER A 2 5.99 6.66 -2.88
N TRP A 3 4.96 7.27 -2.28
CA TRP A 3 3.65 6.64 -1.99
C TRP A 3 2.69 6.63 -3.18
N ARG A 4 2.99 7.42 -4.22
CA ARG A 4 2.21 7.53 -5.44
C ARG A 4 2.07 6.20 -6.21
N PRO A 5 3.15 5.42 -6.45
CA PRO A 5 3.02 4.14 -7.13
C PRO A 5 2.19 3.12 -6.34
N SER A 6 2.24 3.15 -5.00
CA SER A 6 1.48 2.21 -4.15
C SER A 6 -0.02 2.29 -4.41
N LYS A 7 -0.57 3.51 -4.46
CA LYS A 7 -1.99 3.72 -4.74
C LYS A 7 -2.38 3.27 -6.15
N HIS A 8 -1.56 3.54 -7.15
CA HIS A 8 -1.82 3.09 -8.52
C HIS A 8 -1.79 1.57 -8.64
N LEU A 9 -0.84 0.91 -8.00
CA LEU A 9 -0.73 -0.55 -8.00
C LEU A 9 -1.92 -1.22 -7.29
N LEU A 10 -2.41 -0.65 -6.19
CA LEU A 10 -3.58 -1.16 -5.47
C LEU A 10 -4.87 -1.14 -6.31
N LEU A 11 -5.02 -0.12 -7.17
CA LEU A 11 -6.21 0.06 -8.02
C LEU A 11 -6.09 -0.64 -9.38
N SER A 12 -4.88 -0.68 -9.95
CA SER A 12 -4.62 -1.18 -11.30
C SER A 12 -4.35 -2.69 -11.33
N THR A 13 -3.93 -3.28 -10.20
CA THR A 13 -3.53 -4.68 -10.15
C THR A 13 -4.32 -5.49 -9.14
N ARG A 14 -4.41 -6.80 -9.37
CA ARG A 14 -4.92 -7.76 -8.37
C ARG A 14 -3.85 -8.23 -7.39
N MET A 15 -2.64 -7.65 -7.43
CA MET A 15 -1.53 -8.07 -6.57
C MET A 15 -1.93 -7.97 -5.09
N PRO A 16 -1.59 -8.96 -4.25
CA PRO A 16 -1.79 -8.85 -2.82
C PRO A 16 -1.18 -7.57 -2.25
N ILE A 17 -1.84 -6.96 -1.27
CA ILE A 17 -1.38 -5.70 -0.65
C ILE A 17 0.06 -5.84 -0.10
N TYR A 18 0.45 -7.03 0.35
CA TYR A 18 1.83 -7.28 0.81
C TYR A 18 2.85 -7.20 -0.34
N GLU A 19 2.49 -7.59 -1.56
CA GLU A 19 3.38 -7.50 -2.73
C GLU A 19 3.53 -6.06 -3.19
N VAL A 20 2.44 -5.28 -3.14
CA VAL A 20 2.50 -3.83 -3.38
C VAL A 20 3.42 -3.16 -2.35
N ALA A 21 3.32 -3.56 -1.08
CA ALA A 21 4.20 -3.06 -0.03
C ALA A 21 5.68 -3.36 -0.32
N GLN A 22 6.00 -4.60 -0.71
CA GLN A 22 7.37 -4.98 -1.08
C GLN A 22 7.86 -4.23 -2.33
N SER A 23 7.00 -4.11 -3.35
CA SER A 23 7.25 -3.38 -4.59
C SER A 23 7.64 -1.91 -4.34
N VAL A 24 7.05 -1.27 -3.33
CA VAL A 24 7.34 0.13 -2.97
C VAL A 24 8.40 0.26 -1.87
N GLY A 25 9.05 -0.85 -1.49
CA GLY A 25 10.23 -0.90 -0.62
C GLY A 25 9.97 -1.25 0.85
N PHE A 26 8.78 -1.71 1.22
CA PHE A 26 8.47 -2.13 2.58
C PHE A 26 8.67 -3.61 2.79
N SER A 27 9.62 -3.98 3.64
CA SER A 27 9.84 -5.37 4.06
C SER A 27 8.82 -5.85 5.08
N ASN A 28 8.21 -4.93 5.86
CA ASN A 28 7.24 -5.26 6.90
C ASN A 28 5.84 -4.77 6.52
N LYS A 29 4.92 -5.72 6.38
CA LYS A 29 3.51 -5.47 6.07
C LYS A 29 2.84 -4.58 7.12
N THR A 30 3.03 -4.84 8.43
CA THR A 30 2.39 -4.08 9.51
C THR A 30 2.80 -2.61 9.45
N TYR A 31 4.10 -2.37 9.27
CA TYR A 31 4.64 -1.01 9.14
C TYR A 31 4.10 -0.29 7.91
N PHE A 32 3.90 -1.01 6.79
CA PHE A 32 3.26 -0.45 5.60
C PHE A 32 1.80 -0.05 5.87
N TYR A 33 1.01 -0.91 6.53
CA TYR A 33 -0.38 -0.59 6.87
C TYR A 33 -0.48 0.67 7.75
N ASP A 34 0.33 0.75 8.80
CA ASP A 34 0.33 1.90 9.71
C ASP A 34 0.71 3.18 8.97
N LYS A 35 1.83 3.16 8.22
CA LYS A 35 2.28 4.32 7.45
C LYS A 35 1.31 4.72 6.34
N TYR A 36 0.71 3.76 5.63
CA TYR A 36 -0.27 4.04 4.59
C TYR A 36 -1.50 4.71 5.20
N ARG A 37 -2.00 4.21 6.34
CA ARG A 37 -3.12 4.84 7.05
C ARG A 37 -2.78 6.24 7.55
N THR A 38 -1.58 6.46 8.08
CA THR A 38 -1.11 7.80 8.48
C THR A 38 -0.99 8.75 7.30
N TYR A 39 -0.59 8.26 6.12
CA TYR A 39 -0.35 9.11 4.95
C TYR A 39 -1.62 9.41 4.16
N PHE A 40 -2.51 8.43 3.98
CA PHE A 40 -3.72 8.54 3.15
C PHE A 40 -5.01 8.70 3.96
N GLY A 41 -5.00 8.42 5.27
CA GLY A 41 -6.17 8.50 6.16
C GLY A 41 -7.00 7.21 6.24
N HIS A 42 -6.78 6.25 5.36
CA HIS A 42 -7.48 4.95 5.31
C HIS A 42 -6.52 3.80 5.03
N SER A 43 -6.98 2.56 5.18
CA SER A 43 -6.13 1.38 4.97
C SER A 43 -5.97 1.07 3.48
N PRO A 44 -4.85 0.45 3.03
CA PRO A 44 -4.70 -0.03 1.67
C PRO A 44 -5.84 -0.96 1.20
N LYS A 45 -6.48 -1.65 2.14
CA LYS A 45 -7.65 -2.52 1.90
C LYS A 45 -8.91 -1.71 1.59
N ASP A 46 -9.06 -0.54 2.21
CA ASP A 46 -10.18 0.37 1.94
C ASP A 46 -10.03 1.03 0.56
N GLU A 47 -8.80 1.31 0.14
CA GLU A 47 -8.51 1.83 -1.22
C GLU A 47 -8.88 0.82 -2.32
N ARG A 48 -8.81 -0.48 -2.04
CA ARG A 48 -9.08 -1.55 -3.01
C ARG A 48 -10.57 -1.95 -3.09
N LYS A 49 -11.43 -1.31 -2.30
CA LYS A 49 -12.86 -1.61 -2.27
C LYS A 49 -13.56 -1.10 -3.52
#